data_AF-A0A834ZCH7-F1
#
_entry.id   AF-A0A834ZCH7-F1
#
_cell.length_a   1.000
_cell.length_b   1.000
_cell.length_c   1.000
_cell.angle_alpha   90.00
_cell.angle_beta   90.00
_cell.angle_gamma   90.00
#
_symmetry.space_group_name_H-M   'P 1'
#
loop_
_entity.id
_entity.type
_entity.pdbx_description
1 polymer ?
#
loop_
_entity_poly.entity_id
_entity_poly.type
_entity_poly.pdbx_seq_one_letter_code
_entity_poly.pdbx_strand_id
1 'polypeptide(L)'
;MWQIRTHMIAMCYGPTLAGYKRYVYKVLKQVQPGMGISSKGMTVLNGLMKDMFERLADEAARLSKYTGRKTLSSREIQGAVRLVLPGDLSKHAISEGSKAVTTYMSNNTGGSKS
;
A
#
# COMPACT_ATOMS: atom_id res chain seq x y z
N MET A 1 24.49 6.19 13.53
CA MET A 1 23.98 5.55 12.29
C MET A 1 23.38 4.15 12.53
N TRP A 2 22.97 3.82 13.77
CA TRP A 2 22.42 2.50 14.15
C TRP A 2 21.04 2.57 14.85
N GLN A 3 20.36 3.73 14.83
CA GLN A 3 19.09 3.91 15.57
C GLN A 3 17.81 3.84 14.73
N ILE A 4 17.89 3.90 13.40
CA ILE A 4 16.69 3.94 12.53
C ILE A 4 16.27 2.55 12.04
N ARG A 5 17.18 1.57 11.96
CA ARG A 5 16.85 0.21 11.47
C ARG A 5 16.21 -0.70 12.52
N THR A 6 16.36 -0.41 13.81
CA THR A 6 15.80 -1.23 14.89
C THR A 6 14.35 -0.87 15.24
N HIS A 7 13.93 0.39 15.05
CA HIS A 7 12.58 0.82 15.44
C HIS A 7 11.48 0.48 14.43
N MET A 8 11.79 0.30 13.14
CA MET A 8 10.79 -0.17 12.17
C MET A 8 10.53 -1.68 12.23
N ILE A 9 11.48 -2.47 12.73
CA ILE A 9 11.33 -3.93 12.83
C ILE A 9 10.68 -4.31 14.18
N ALA A 10 10.95 -3.55 15.26
CA ALA A 10 10.41 -3.84 16.59
C ALA A 10 8.89 -3.57 16.74
N MET A 11 8.28 -2.76 15.87
CA MET A 11 6.82 -2.56 15.87
C MET A 11 6.04 -3.67 15.14
N CYS A 12 6.72 -4.61 14.47
CA CYS A 12 6.07 -5.71 13.74
C CYS A 12 5.94 -7.02 14.53
N TYR A 13 6.37 -7.06 15.80
CA TYR A 13 6.32 -8.26 16.66
C TYR A 13 5.33 -8.13 17.84
N GLY A 14 4.21 -7.45 17.64
CA GLY A 14 3.03 -7.59 18.50
C GLY A 14 2.00 -8.52 17.85
N PRO A 15 1.34 -9.46 18.57
CA PRO A 15 0.34 -10.34 18.00
C PRO A 15 -0.96 -9.56 17.78
N THR A 16 -1.03 -8.77 16.71
CA THR A 16 -2.29 -8.12 16.31
C THR A 16 -2.89 -8.89 15.15
N LEU A 17 -4.12 -9.37 15.36
CA LEU A 17 -5.01 -10.00 14.38
C LEU A 17 -5.44 -9.03 13.25
N ALA A 18 -4.57 -8.17 12.74
CA ALA A 18 -4.90 -7.12 11.77
C ALA A 18 -4.30 -7.43 10.38
N GLY A 19 -4.83 -8.47 9.74
CA GLY A 19 -4.52 -8.77 8.33
C GLY A 19 -5.43 -8.01 7.36
N TYR A 20 -5.14 -8.12 6.06
CA TYR A 20 -5.92 -7.50 4.99
C TYR A 20 -7.28 -8.17 4.74
N LYS A 21 -7.62 -9.24 5.48
CA LYS A 21 -8.77 -10.13 5.21
C LYS A 21 -10.10 -9.39 5.04
N ARG A 22 -10.39 -8.43 5.92
CA ARG A 22 -11.62 -7.61 5.84
C ARG A 22 -11.67 -6.79 4.56
N TYR A 23 -10.56 -6.17 4.18
CA TYR A 23 -10.49 -5.30 2.99
C TYR A 23 -10.55 -6.12 1.71
N VAL A 24 -9.85 -7.26 1.67
CA VAL A 24 -9.92 -8.23 0.57
C VAL A 24 -11.37 -8.69 0.36
N TYR A 25 -12.09 -9.01 1.43
CA TYR A 25 -13.50 -9.39 1.32
C TYR A 25 -14.39 -8.25 0.81
N LYS A 26 -14.16 -7.00 1.26
CA LYS A 26 -14.90 -5.82 0.76
C LYS A 26 -14.69 -5.63 -0.74
N VAL A 27 -13.46 -5.70 -1.22
CA VAL A 27 -13.13 -5.60 -2.66
C VAL A 27 -13.74 -6.76 -3.44
N LEU A 28 -13.68 -8.00 -2.91
CA LEU A 28 -14.31 -9.15 -3.54
C LEU A 28 -15.81 -8.93 -3.76
N LYS A 29 -16.52 -8.38 -2.77
CA LYS A 29 -17.95 -8.10 -2.89
C LYS A 29 -18.28 -6.95 -3.83
N GLN A 30 -17.36 -6.02 -4.05
CA GLN A 30 -17.52 -4.98 -5.08
C GLN A 30 -17.36 -5.55 -6.49
N VAL A 31 -16.48 -6.53 -6.70
CA VAL A 31 -16.21 -7.13 -8.01
C VAL A 31 -17.17 -8.25 -8.37
N GLN A 32 -17.51 -9.12 -7.40
CA GLN A 32 -18.41 -10.27 -7.61
C GLN A 32 -19.22 -10.59 -6.34
N PRO A 33 -20.40 -9.96 -6.15
CA PRO A 33 -21.19 -10.08 -4.93
C PRO A 33 -21.62 -11.52 -4.57
N GLY A 34 -21.89 -12.36 -5.57
CA GLY A 34 -22.33 -13.75 -5.40
C GLY A 34 -21.22 -14.76 -5.09
N MET A 35 -19.94 -14.34 -5.17
CA MET A 35 -18.80 -15.24 -4.98
C MET A 35 -18.36 -15.28 -3.50
N GLY A 36 -18.00 -16.47 -3.03
CA GLY A 36 -17.32 -16.68 -1.75
C GLY A 36 -15.82 -16.93 -1.94
N ILE A 37 -15.05 -16.78 -0.87
CA ILE A 37 -13.63 -17.13 -0.84
C ILE A 37 -13.36 -18.09 0.31
N SER A 38 -12.59 -19.15 0.05
CA SER A 38 -12.22 -20.11 1.07
C SER A 38 -11.25 -19.51 2.09
N SER A 39 -11.20 -20.07 3.30
CA SER A 39 -10.25 -19.65 4.35
C SER A 39 -8.79 -19.76 3.89
N LYS A 40 -8.45 -20.83 3.15
CA LYS A 40 -7.12 -21.03 2.56
C LYS A 40 -6.81 -19.96 1.49
N GLY A 41 -7.76 -19.68 0.59
CA GLY A 41 -7.60 -18.61 -0.41
C GLY A 41 -7.42 -17.25 0.24
N MET A 42 -8.16 -16.97 1.31
CA MET A 42 -8.01 -15.74 2.09
C MET A 42 -6.62 -15.61 2.73
N THR A 43 -6.04 -16.70 3.24
CA THR A 43 -4.67 -16.70 3.78
C THR A 43 -3.64 -16.39 2.69
N VAL A 44 -3.80 -16.96 1.49
CA VAL A 44 -2.92 -16.67 0.35
C VAL A 44 -3.00 -15.19 -0.05
N LEU A 45 -4.21 -14.64 -0.20
CA LEU A 45 -4.37 -13.21 -0.53
C LEU A 45 -3.82 -12.29 0.56
N ASN A 46 -3.99 -12.65 1.84
CA ASN A 46 -3.38 -11.89 2.92
C ASN A 46 -1.84 -11.88 2.85
N GLY A 47 -1.23 -13.02 2.50
CA GLY A 47 0.21 -13.13 2.26
C GLY A 47 0.66 -12.31 1.05
N LEU A 48 -0.08 -12.38 -0.07
CA LEU A 48 0.19 -11.58 -1.27
C LEU A 48 0.19 -10.07 -0.97
N MET A 49 -0.80 -9.60 -0.22
CA MET A 49 -0.89 -8.18 0.16
C MET A 49 0.31 -7.74 1.00
N LYS A 50 0.77 -8.61 1.91
CA LYS A 50 1.96 -8.35 2.73
C LYS A 50 3.23 -8.31 1.89
N ASP A 51 3.44 -9.30 1.02
CA ASP A 51 4.62 -9.35 0.12
C ASP A 51 4.68 -8.11 -0.78
N MET A 52 3.55 -7.73 -1.38
CA MET A 52 3.49 -6.54 -2.23
C MET A 52 3.75 -5.25 -1.45
N PHE A 53 3.25 -5.14 -0.22
CA PHE A 53 3.52 -3.99 0.64
C PHE A 53 5.01 -3.87 0.98
N GLU A 54 5.64 -4.97 1.41
CA GLU A 54 7.06 -5.00 1.76
C GLU A 54 7.94 -4.62 0.56
N ARG A 55 7.67 -5.21 -0.61
CA ARG A 55 8.40 -4.90 -1.85
C ARG A 55 8.29 -3.43 -2.26
N LEU A 56 7.10 -2.84 -2.17
CA LEU A 56 6.89 -1.43 -2.50
C LEU A 56 7.53 -0.49 -1.47
N ALA A 57 7.40 -0.81 -0.17
CA ALA A 57 7.95 0.00 0.90
C ALA A 57 9.48 0.03 0.86
N ASP A 58 10.11 -1.12 0.61
CA ASP A 58 11.56 -1.23 0.50
C ASP A 58 12.09 -0.41 -0.68
N GLU A 59 11.45 -0.52 -1.85
CA GLU A 59 11.90 0.20 -3.03
C GLU A 59 11.66 1.72 -2.90
N ALA A 60 10.53 2.13 -2.30
CA ALA A 60 10.28 3.53 -2.01
C ALA A 60 11.28 4.12 -0.99
N ALA A 61 11.66 3.34 0.03
CA ALA A 61 12.68 3.73 0.99
C ALA A 61 14.05 3.89 0.33
N ARG A 62 14.40 3.05 -0.65
CA ARG A 62 15.62 3.20 -1.45
C ARG A 62 15.58 4.47 -2.30
N LEU A 63 14.47 4.75 -2.98
CA LEU A 63 14.29 5.98 -3.76
C LEU A 63 14.39 7.25 -2.90
N SER A 64 13.82 7.24 -1.69
CA SER A 64 13.94 8.36 -0.75
C SER A 64 15.39 8.60 -0.32
N LYS A 65 16.18 7.54 -0.15
CA LYS A 65 17.62 7.67 0.17
C LYS A 65 18.40 8.25 -0.99
N TYR A 66 18.14 7.81 -2.23
CA TYR A 66 18.83 8.33 -3.42
C TYR A 66 18.54 9.82 -3.66
N THR A 67 17.32 10.27 -3.37
CA THR A 67 16.93 11.67 -3.54
C THR A 67 17.35 12.56 -2.35
N GLY A 68 17.96 12.01 -1.31
CA GLY A 68 18.40 12.74 -0.12
C GLY A 68 17.25 13.25 0.77
N ARG A 69 16.03 12.77 0.56
CA ARG A 69 14.83 13.20 1.30
C ARG A 69 14.67 12.39 2.58
N LYS A 70 14.29 13.08 3.67
CA LYS A 70 13.94 12.48 4.96
C LYS A 70 12.46 12.09 5.05
N THR A 71 11.63 12.61 4.14
CA THR A 71 10.19 12.37 4.09
C THR A 71 9.86 11.60 2.83
N LEU A 72 9.13 10.50 2.98
CA LEU A 72 8.63 9.69 1.88
C LEU A 72 7.34 10.32 1.33
N SER A 73 7.33 10.70 0.05
CA SER A 73 6.18 11.30 -0.63
C SER A 73 5.52 10.31 -1.60
N SER A 74 4.35 10.68 -2.13
CA SER A 74 3.66 9.92 -3.18
C SER A 74 4.53 9.70 -4.43
N ARG A 75 5.52 10.57 -4.68
CA ARG A 75 6.47 10.43 -5.79
C ARG A 75 7.36 9.20 -5.65
N GLU A 76 7.89 8.94 -4.45
CA GLU A 76 8.72 7.76 -4.21
C GLU A 76 7.90 6.47 -4.29
N ILE A 77 6.65 6.49 -3.80
CA ILE A 77 5.71 5.36 -3.97
C ILE A 77 5.42 5.12 -5.46
N GLN A 78 5.12 6.16 -6.24
CA GLN A 78 4.87 6.03 -7.67
C GLN A 78 6.09 5.49 -8.42
N GLY A 79 7.30 5.91 -8.03
CA GLY A 79 8.55 5.35 -8.55
C GLY A 79 8.71 3.87 -8.20
N ALA A 80 8.45 3.49 -6.95
CA ALA A 80 8.51 2.09 -6.52
C ALA A 80 7.51 1.21 -7.29
N VAL A 81 6.29 1.68 -7.54
CA VAL A 81 5.29 0.96 -8.34
C VAL A 81 5.78 0.71 -9.77
N ARG A 82 6.53 1.65 -10.37
CA ARG A 82 7.15 1.47 -11.70
C ARG A 82 8.23 0.40 -11.72
N LEU A 83 8.97 0.26 -10.62
CA LEU A 83 10.07 -0.69 -10.51
C LEU A 83 9.59 -2.09 -10.12
N VAL A 84 8.54 -2.20 -9.31
CA VAL A 84 8.06 -3.46 -8.75
C VAL A 84 7.04 -4.16 -9.67
N LEU A 85 6.17 -3.41 -10.36
CA LEU A 85 5.10 -3.97 -11.20
C LEU A 85 5.48 -3.96 -12.68
N PRO A 86 5.19 -5.06 -13.42
CA PRO A 86 5.48 -5.13 -14.85
C PRO A 86 4.41 -4.44 -15.72
N GLY A 87 4.85 -3.91 -16.87
CA GLY A 87 3.99 -3.55 -18.01
C GLY A 87 2.76 -2.69 -17.67
N ASP A 88 1.61 -3.06 -18.21
CA ASP A 88 0.36 -2.30 -18.07
C ASP A 88 -0.21 -2.33 -16.65
N LEU A 89 0.15 -3.33 -15.84
CA LEU A 89 -0.26 -3.36 -14.43
C LEU A 89 0.29 -2.14 -13.67
N SER A 90 1.54 -1.76 -13.96
CA SER A 90 2.15 -0.56 -13.38
C SER A 90 1.39 0.71 -13.78
N LYS A 91 1.01 0.83 -15.06
CA LYS A 91 0.26 1.99 -15.57
C LYS A 91 -1.09 2.15 -14.87
N HIS A 92 -1.84 1.06 -14.73
CA HIS A 92 -3.13 1.07 -14.02
C HIS A 92 -2.96 1.39 -12.54
N ALA A 93 -1.99 0.76 -11.86
CA ALA A 93 -1.73 1.02 -10.45
C ALA A 93 -1.37 2.50 -10.17
N ILE A 94 -0.57 3.11 -11.06
CA ILE A 94 -0.23 4.53 -10.98
C ILE A 94 -1.46 5.42 -11.19
N SER A 95 -2.32 5.07 -12.15
CA SER A 95 -3.56 5.81 -12.41
C SER A 95 -4.48 5.76 -11.18
N GLU A 96 -4.74 4.58 -10.62
CA GLU A 96 -5.55 4.41 -9.41
C GLU A 96 -4.95 5.12 -8.19
N GLY A 97 -3.63 5.04 -8.00
CA GLY A 97 -2.94 5.76 -6.93
C GLY A 97 -3.06 7.28 -7.08
N SER A 98 -2.93 7.80 -8.30
CA SER A 98 -3.05 9.24 -8.57
C SER A 98 -4.47 9.75 -8.32
N LYS A 99 -5.48 9.00 -8.78
CA LYS A 99 -6.90 9.29 -8.49
C LYS A 99 -7.14 9.36 -6.98
N ALA A 100 -6.67 8.36 -6.22
CA ALA A 100 -6.85 8.32 -4.78
C ALA A 100 -6.22 9.53 -4.07
N VAL A 101 -5.03 9.96 -4.48
CA VAL A 101 -4.37 11.18 -3.96
C VAL A 101 -5.20 12.41 -4.28
N THR A 102 -5.66 12.58 -5.53
CA THR A 102 -6.48 13.72 -5.92
C THR A 102 -7.78 13.79 -5.13
N THR A 103 -8.50 12.67 -4.99
CA THR A 103 -9.75 12.60 -4.20
C THR A 103 -9.51 12.94 -2.73
N TYR A 104 -8.39 12.50 -2.15
CA TYR A 104 -8.04 12.85 -0.78
C TYR A 104 -7.82 14.35 -0.61
N MET A 105 -7.07 14.97 -1.53
CA MET A 105 -6.79 16.40 -1.49
C MET A 105 -8.06 17.25 -1.68
N SER A 106 -8.98 16.84 -2.57
CA SER A 106 -10.25 17.55 -2.79
C SER A 106 -11.20 17.47 -1.59
N ASN A 107 -11.19 16.34 -0.88
CA ASN A 107 -12.03 16.16 0.31
C ASN A 107 -11.52 16.97 1.50
N ASN A 108 -10.20 17.14 1.62
CA ASN A 108 -9.59 17.94 2.70
C ASN A 108 -9.90 19.45 2.57
N THR A 109 -10.15 19.94 1.35
CA THR A 109 -10.55 21.34 1.11
C THR A 109 -12.04 21.63 1.34
N GLY A 110 -12.87 20.60 1.56
CA GLY A 110 -14.32 20.73 1.74
C GLY A 110 -14.81 20.81 3.20
N GLY A 111 -13.91 20.77 4.18
CA GLY A 111 -14.20 20.74 5.62
C GLY A 111 -14.38 22.11 6.29
N SER A 112 -14.32 23.21 5.55
CA SER A 112 -14.67 24.55 6.03
C SER A 112 -16.05 24.95 5.51
N LYS A 113 -17.10 24.30 6.00
CA LYS A 113 -18.45 24.88 5.96
C LYS A 113 -18.83 25.23 7.39
N SER A 114 -18.56 26.48 7.73
CA SER A 114 -19.19 27.23 8.83
C SER A 114 -20.69 27.34 8.61
#